data_AF-A0A2V7YPN7-F1
#
_entry.id   AF-A0A2V7YPN7-F1
#
_cell.length_a   1.000
_cell.length_b   1.000
_cell.length_c   1.000
_cell.angle_alpha   90.00
_cell.angle_beta   90.00
_cell.angle_gamma   90.00
#
_symmetry.space_group_name_H-M   'P 1'
#
loop_
_entity.id
_entity.type
_entity.pdbx_description
1 polymer ?
#
loop_
_entity_poly.entity_id
_entity_poly.type
_entity_poly.pdbx_seq_one_letter_code
_entity_poly.pdbx_strand_id
1 'polypeptide(L)'
;MIIRLNPKGALRALHYRSFKALGGSGAGRAQWEWRGGGGTISQSSGRVRKSSRHLHFAPRTSRRFRRAFTFRSRETATRPSESDIVSSVTKSRDDAIAILHQYTKSESLRKHALAVEQAMKACARKYAPEEDPVRWGICGLLHDFDYEQYPNADQHPYVGSKILEEAGFDPELRRAIMGHAPYTGVQRDTMMAKALFACDELCGFLTACALVQPSKSLADVKPASVRKKLKDKAFARSVRRDDIYNGATELGVDLEEHISFIRQALLEIASQIGLA
;
A
#
# COMPACT_ATOMS: atom_id res chain seq x y z
N MET A 1 -18.56 16.56 27.67
CA MET A 1 -18.53 15.35 28.52
C MET A 1 -17.08 15.10 28.89
N ILE A 2 -16.72 15.43 30.12
CA ILE A 2 -15.35 15.45 30.65
C ILE A 2 -15.00 14.03 31.09
N ILE A 3 -13.96 13.42 30.50
CA ILE A 3 -13.43 12.13 30.96
C ILE A 3 -12.09 12.40 31.65
N ARG A 4 -12.06 12.05 32.94
CA ARG A 4 -10.97 12.24 33.90
C ARG A 4 -9.75 11.37 33.58
N LEU A 5 -8.58 11.94 33.83
CA LEU A 5 -7.27 11.29 33.88
C LEU A 5 -7.15 10.35 35.10
N ASN A 6 -6.42 9.24 34.94
CA ASN A 6 -6.12 8.26 36.00
C ASN A 6 -4.75 8.56 36.67
N PRO A 7 -4.64 8.53 38.02
CA PRO A 7 -3.46 9.03 38.75
C PRO A 7 -2.41 7.95 39.03
N LYS A 8 -1.74 7.46 37.98
CA LYS A 8 -0.47 6.73 38.13
C LYS A 8 0.53 7.20 37.07
N GLY A 9 1.14 8.34 37.36
CA GLY A 9 2.31 8.83 36.65
C GLY A 9 3.46 7.83 36.78
N ALA A 10 3.84 7.22 35.66
CA ALA A 10 5.17 6.70 35.42
C ALA A 10 5.38 6.63 33.90
N LEU A 11 5.95 7.70 33.34
CA LEU A 11 6.59 7.69 32.03
C LEU A 11 7.80 6.76 32.12
N ARG A 12 7.77 5.62 31.41
CA ARG A 12 9.01 4.94 31.03
C ARG A 12 9.42 5.42 29.66
N ALA A 13 10.27 6.44 29.65
CA ALA A 13 11.12 6.74 28.51
C ALA A 13 12.07 5.55 28.31
N LEU A 14 11.93 4.83 27.20
CA LEU A 14 13.01 3.99 26.71
C LEU A 14 14.04 4.92 26.07
N HIS A 15 15.05 5.29 26.86
CA HIS A 15 16.28 5.85 26.33
C HIS A 15 16.87 4.88 25.30
N TYR A 16 17.02 5.29 24.05
CA TYR A 16 17.99 4.66 23.16
C TYR A 16 19.21 5.56 23.06
N ARG A 17 20.29 5.11 23.69
CA ARG A 17 21.60 5.73 23.68
C ARG A 17 22.21 5.59 22.28
N SER A 18 22.70 6.72 21.78
CA SER A 18 23.73 6.78 20.74
C SER A 18 24.90 5.84 21.11
N PHE A 19 25.40 5.06 20.15
CA PHE A 19 26.62 4.27 20.36
C PHE A 19 27.71 4.65 19.35
N LYS A 20 28.87 4.99 19.93
CA LYS A 20 30.15 5.24 19.27
C LYS A 20 30.63 3.98 18.55
N ALA A 21 31.20 4.18 17.37
CA ALA A 21 31.98 3.17 16.67
C ALA A 21 33.24 2.79 17.49
N LEU A 22 33.46 1.50 17.67
CA LEU A 22 34.78 0.93 17.92
C LEU A 22 34.97 -0.23 16.94
N GLY A 23 36.08 -0.17 16.22
CA GLY A 23 36.43 -1.10 15.15
C GLY A 23 36.79 -2.50 15.63
N GLY A 24 36.74 -3.44 14.70
CA GLY A 24 37.20 -4.81 14.91
C GLY A 24 36.81 -5.71 13.75
N SER A 25 37.80 -6.11 12.96
CA SER A 25 37.75 -7.08 11.87
C SER A 25 37.28 -8.47 12.32
N GLY A 26 36.39 -9.10 11.57
CA GLY A 26 36.09 -10.53 11.71
C GLY A 26 34.83 -10.97 10.98
N ALA A 27 34.96 -11.95 10.09
CA ALA A 27 33.86 -12.57 9.35
C ALA A 27 32.80 -13.14 10.30
N GLY A 28 31.55 -12.68 10.18
CA GLY A 28 30.43 -13.12 11.02
C GLY A 28 29.13 -13.12 10.24
N ARG A 29 28.47 -14.28 10.20
CA ARG A 29 27.11 -14.52 9.68
C ARG A 29 26.14 -13.46 10.23
N ALA A 30 25.48 -12.71 9.34
CA ALA A 30 24.37 -11.84 9.72
C ALA A 30 23.10 -12.68 9.93
N GLN A 31 22.90 -13.14 11.17
CA GLN A 31 21.70 -13.80 11.64
C GLN A 31 20.84 -12.78 12.40
N TRP A 32 19.65 -12.49 11.88
CA TRP A 32 18.69 -11.58 12.52
C TRP A 32 17.86 -12.34 13.56
N GLU A 33 18.17 -12.24 14.85
CA GLU A 33 17.28 -12.73 15.92
C GLU A 33 16.31 -11.62 16.35
N TRP A 34 15.00 -11.91 16.25
CA TRP A 34 13.95 -11.19 16.97
C TRP A 34 13.06 -12.25 17.64
N ARG A 35 12.97 -12.22 18.97
CA ARG A 35 12.12 -13.08 19.79
C ARG A 35 10.93 -12.31 20.34
N GLY A 36 9.76 -12.95 20.33
CA GLY A 36 8.55 -12.56 21.05
C GLY A 36 7.34 -12.59 20.12
N GLY A 37 6.21 -13.22 20.43
CA GLY A 37 5.77 -14.04 21.55
C GLY A 37 4.50 -14.76 21.09
N GLY A 38 4.39 -16.05 21.42
CA GLY A 38 3.28 -16.90 20.99
C GLY A 38 1.96 -16.61 21.71
N GLY A 39 0.86 -16.75 20.97
CA GLY A 39 -0.50 -16.75 21.50
C GLY A 39 -1.42 -17.52 20.55
N THR A 40 -1.76 -18.75 20.92
CA THR A 40 -2.74 -19.62 20.26
C THR A 40 -4.16 -19.21 20.61
N ILE A 41 -5.06 -19.10 19.63
CA ILE A 41 -6.52 -19.12 19.86
C ILE A 41 -7.17 -20.12 18.90
N SER A 42 -7.93 -21.03 19.49
CA SER A 42 -8.62 -22.16 18.88
C SER A 42 -9.91 -21.75 18.17
N GLN A 43 -10.32 -22.61 17.22
CA GLN A 43 -11.57 -22.53 16.47
C GLN A 43 -12.83 -22.67 17.34
N SER A 44 -13.94 -22.09 16.88
CA SER A 44 -15.25 -22.74 17.02
C SER A 44 -16.17 -22.41 15.85
N SER A 45 -16.73 -23.49 15.30
CA SER A 45 -17.70 -23.54 14.22
C SER A 45 -19.12 -23.30 14.74
N GLY A 46 -19.90 -22.46 14.05
CA GLY A 46 -21.34 -22.26 14.33
C GLY A 46 -22.15 -22.21 13.04
N ARG A 47 -22.83 -23.32 12.72
CA ARG A 47 -23.77 -23.48 11.61
C ARG A 47 -25.18 -23.21 12.12
N VAL A 48 -25.91 -22.24 11.55
CA VAL A 48 -27.35 -22.06 11.82
C VAL A 48 -28.14 -21.92 10.51
N ARG A 49 -29.33 -22.51 10.54
CA ARG A 49 -30.19 -23.01 9.46
C ARG A 49 -30.97 -21.94 8.71
N LYS A 50 -31.32 -22.30 7.46
CA LYS A 50 -32.35 -21.70 6.60
C LYS A 50 -33.74 -21.72 7.25
N SER A 51 -34.52 -20.67 7.01
CA SER A 51 -35.98 -20.65 7.19
C SER A 51 -36.60 -19.89 6.02
N SER A 52 -37.31 -20.65 5.18
CA SER A 52 -38.13 -20.17 4.07
C SER A 52 -39.45 -19.62 4.61
N ARG A 53 -39.91 -18.47 4.09
CA ARG A 53 -41.35 -18.18 3.98
C ARG A 53 -41.65 -17.52 2.64
N HIS A 54 -42.37 -18.27 1.82
CA HIS A 54 -43.10 -17.80 0.65
C HIS A 54 -44.26 -16.92 1.10
N LEU A 55 -44.44 -15.77 0.43
CA LEU A 55 -45.72 -15.10 0.34
C LEU A 55 -45.97 -14.72 -1.11
N HIS A 56 -46.97 -15.38 -1.69
CA HIS A 56 -47.61 -15.04 -2.95
C HIS A 56 -48.43 -13.75 -2.78
N PHE A 57 -48.35 -12.83 -3.74
CA PHE A 57 -49.47 -11.98 -4.11
C PHE A 57 -49.34 -11.56 -5.58
N ALA A 58 -50.33 -11.93 -6.38
CA ALA A 58 -50.55 -11.46 -7.75
C ALA A 58 -51.87 -10.64 -7.78
N PRO A 59 -52.31 -10.12 -8.92
CA PRO A 59 -51.88 -8.85 -9.49
C PRO A 59 -53.04 -7.84 -9.51
N ARG A 60 -52.76 -6.53 -9.49
CA ARG A 60 -53.80 -5.52 -9.73
C ARG A 60 -53.35 -4.40 -10.66
N THR A 61 -53.98 -4.44 -11.83
CA THR A 61 -54.57 -3.32 -12.59
C THR A 61 -53.64 -2.22 -13.11
N SER A 62 -53.51 -2.26 -14.43
CA SER A 62 -53.12 -1.20 -15.35
C SER A 62 -53.85 0.13 -15.07
N ARG A 63 -53.08 1.16 -14.70
CA ARG A 63 -53.50 2.56 -14.79
C ARG A 63 -52.58 3.30 -15.77
N ARG A 64 -53.11 3.53 -16.97
CA ARG A 64 -52.56 4.47 -17.96
C ARG A 64 -52.58 5.88 -17.35
N PHE A 65 -51.42 6.40 -16.97
CA PHE A 65 -51.24 7.81 -16.69
C PHE A 65 -50.92 8.56 -18.00
N ARG A 66 -51.77 9.53 -18.31
CA ARG A 66 -51.57 10.48 -19.41
C ARG A 66 -50.34 11.34 -19.09
N ARG A 67 -49.36 11.37 -20.00
CA ARG A 67 -48.25 12.32 -19.99
C ARG A 67 -48.81 13.73 -20.20
N ALA A 68 -48.72 14.58 -19.18
CA ALA A 68 -48.78 16.03 -19.35
C ALA A 68 -47.35 16.51 -19.55
N PHE A 69 -47.05 17.00 -20.75
CA PHE A 69 -45.75 17.55 -21.11
C PHE A 69 -45.72 18.99 -20.56
N THR A 70 -45.22 19.18 -19.34
CA THR A 70 -44.96 20.51 -18.81
C THR A 70 -43.56 20.94 -19.24
N PHE A 71 -43.53 21.97 -20.09
CA PHE A 71 -42.31 22.67 -20.49
C PHE A 71 -41.72 23.35 -19.24
N ARG A 72 -40.75 22.70 -18.59
CA ARG A 72 -40.00 23.28 -17.47
C ARG A 72 -38.99 24.26 -18.07
N SER A 73 -39.21 25.55 -17.79
CA SER A 73 -38.32 26.66 -18.14
C SER A 73 -36.88 26.33 -17.78
N ARG A 74 -35.95 26.63 -18.69
CA ARG A 74 -34.50 26.54 -18.49
C ARG A 74 -34.11 27.27 -17.21
N GLU A 75 -33.81 26.50 -16.17
CA GLU A 75 -33.00 26.95 -15.05
C GLU A 75 -31.61 27.24 -15.63
N THR A 76 -31.21 28.50 -15.60
CA THR A 76 -29.89 28.96 -16.03
C THR A 76 -28.83 28.29 -15.16
N ALA A 77 -28.14 27.29 -15.72
CA ALA A 77 -26.95 26.73 -15.10
C ALA A 77 -25.93 27.86 -14.92
N THR A 78 -25.75 28.28 -13.67
CA THR A 78 -24.70 29.21 -13.26
C THR A 78 -23.36 28.60 -13.65
N ARG A 79 -22.58 29.35 -14.45
CA ARG A 79 -21.18 29.02 -14.73
C ARG A 79 -20.44 28.91 -13.40
N PRO A 80 -19.63 27.86 -13.18
CA PRO A 80 -18.80 27.76 -11.99
C PRO A 80 -17.87 28.97 -11.91
N SER A 81 -17.66 29.46 -10.70
CA SER A 81 -16.87 30.64 -10.38
C SER A 81 -15.38 30.35 -10.48
N GLU A 82 -14.52 31.38 -10.63
CA GLU A 82 -13.06 31.22 -10.64
C GLU A 82 -12.51 30.52 -9.38
N SER A 83 -13.20 30.62 -8.25
CA SER A 83 -12.86 29.88 -7.03
C SER A 83 -13.09 28.36 -7.14
N ASP A 84 -13.98 27.91 -8.04
CA ASP A 84 -14.19 26.48 -8.32
C ASP A 84 -13.09 25.90 -9.23
N ILE A 85 -12.27 26.77 -9.85
CA ILE A 85 -11.17 26.40 -10.76
C ILE A 85 -9.87 26.16 -9.98
N VAL A 86 -9.77 26.60 -8.71
CA VAL A 86 -8.56 26.45 -7.87
C VAL A 86 -8.56 25.13 -7.08
N SER A 87 -8.75 23.99 -7.76
CA SER A 87 -8.78 22.68 -7.08
C SER A 87 -8.05 21.53 -7.80
N SER A 88 -7.61 21.70 -9.05
CA SER A 88 -6.92 20.61 -9.78
C SER A 88 -5.41 20.79 -9.88
N VAL A 89 -4.75 21.35 -8.86
CA VAL A 89 -3.27 21.28 -8.80
C VAL A 89 -2.91 19.84 -8.43
N THR A 90 -2.70 19.02 -9.46
CA THR A 90 -2.11 17.68 -9.28
C THR A 90 -0.73 17.85 -8.67
N LYS A 91 -0.49 17.20 -7.53
CA LYS A 91 0.80 17.26 -6.83
C LYS A 91 1.91 16.71 -7.72
N SER A 92 3.04 17.40 -7.71
CA SER A 92 4.20 16.97 -8.48
C SER A 92 4.93 15.83 -7.78
N ARG A 93 5.79 15.12 -8.52
CA ARG A 93 6.71 14.14 -7.94
C ARG A 93 7.66 14.78 -6.92
N ASP A 94 8.07 16.03 -7.14
CA ASP A 94 8.99 16.74 -6.26
C ASP A 94 8.35 17.06 -4.90
N ASP A 95 7.06 17.41 -4.90
CA ASP A 95 6.27 17.55 -3.66
C ASP A 95 6.24 16.24 -2.87
N ALA A 96 6.05 15.12 -3.57
CA ALA A 96 6.04 13.79 -2.97
C ALA A 96 7.41 13.39 -2.40
N ILE A 97 8.51 13.68 -3.11
CA ILE A 97 9.88 13.45 -2.62
C ILE A 97 10.17 14.29 -1.37
N ALA A 98 9.71 15.55 -1.33
CA ALA A 98 9.89 16.41 -0.17
C ALA A 98 9.20 15.81 1.07
N ILE A 99 7.97 15.32 0.92
CA ILE A 99 7.23 14.64 2.00
C ILE A 99 7.93 13.35 2.41
N LEU A 100 8.33 12.49 1.47
CA LEU A 100 9.08 11.27 1.77
C LEU A 100 10.33 11.58 2.60
N HIS A 101 11.13 12.56 2.18
CA HIS A 101 12.35 12.93 2.88
C HIS A 101 12.10 13.60 4.24
N GLN A 102 10.96 14.27 4.42
CA GLN A 102 10.56 14.85 5.68
C GLN A 102 10.30 13.75 6.72
N TYR A 103 9.58 12.69 6.36
CA TYR A 103 9.13 11.67 7.31
C TYR A 103 10.03 10.43 7.39
N THR A 104 10.68 10.06 6.29
CA THR A 104 11.57 8.92 6.18
C THR A 104 13.03 9.39 6.10
N LYS A 105 13.87 8.98 7.06
CA LYS A 105 15.31 9.26 7.11
C LYS A 105 16.15 8.05 6.72
N SER A 106 15.60 6.84 6.85
CA SER A 106 16.28 5.62 6.46
C SER A 106 16.47 5.52 4.95
N GLU A 107 17.73 5.39 4.53
CA GLU A 107 18.09 5.16 3.13
C GLU A 107 17.50 3.85 2.58
N SER A 108 17.34 2.81 3.41
CA SER A 108 16.74 1.56 2.96
C SER A 108 15.24 1.73 2.69
N LEU A 109 14.53 2.48 3.53
CA LEU A 109 13.10 2.76 3.32
C LEU A 109 12.88 3.69 2.12
N ARG A 110 13.75 4.68 1.91
CA ARG A 110 13.71 5.51 0.69
C ARG A 110 13.93 4.70 -0.58
N LYS A 111 14.88 3.76 -0.57
CA LYS A 111 15.11 2.83 -1.70
C LYS A 111 13.91 1.91 -1.94
N HIS A 112 13.25 1.44 -0.89
CA HIS A 112 11.98 0.70 -1.00
C HIS A 112 10.90 1.57 -1.66
N ALA A 113 10.71 2.80 -1.19
CA ALA A 113 9.76 3.74 -1.80
C ALA A 113 10.05 4.00 -3.29
N LEU A 114 11.32 4.15 -3.69
CA LEU A 114 11.71 4.29 -5.09
C LEU A 114 11.44 3.02 -5.91
N ALA A 115 11.64 1.84 -5.32
CA ALA A 115 11.32 0.57 -5.96
C ALA A 115 9.81 0.45 -6.23
N VAL A 116 8.98 0.73 -5.23
CA VAL A 116 7.52 0.70 -5.36
C VAL A 116 7.01 1.79 -6.30
N GLU A 117 7.60 3.00 -6.29
CA GLU A 117 7.32 4.05 -7.28
C GLU A 117 7.49 3.52 -8.72
N GLN A 118 8.63 2.90 -9.02
CA GLN A 118 8.93 2.41 -10.37
C GLN A 118 8.04 1.22 -10.76
N ALA A 119 7.77 0.31 -9.82
CA ALA A 119 6.82 -0.76 -10.01
C ALA A 119 5.43 -0.23 -10.36
N MET A 120 4.94 0.78 -9.61
CA MET A 120 3.65 1.40 -9.86
C MET A 120 3.57 2.13 -11.20
N LYS A 121 4.64 2.81 -11.63
CA LYS A 121 4.73 3.39 -12.99
C LYS A 121 4.59 2.32 -14.07
N ALA A 122 5.24 1.18 -13.89
CA ALA A 122 5.12 0.06 -14.82
C ALA A 122 3.71 -0.53 -14.81
N CYS A 123 3.11 -0.71 -13.63
CA CYS A 123 1.73 -1.17 -13.47
C CYS A 123 0.73 -0.24 -14.19
N ALA A 124 0.88 1.09 -14.06
CA ALA A 124 0.02 2.05 -14.76
C ALA A 124 0.05 1.81 -16.27
N ARG A 125 1.26 1.74 -16.86
CA ARG A 125 1.44 1.48 -18.30
C ARG A 125 0.83 0.16 -18.76
N LYS A 126 0.78 -0.86 -17.90
CA LYS A 126 0.27 -2.19 -18.22
C LYS A 126 -1.24 -2.32 -18.03
N TYR A 127 -1.77 -1.78 -16.94
CA TYR A 127 -3.13 -2.08 -16.47
C TYR A 127 -4.10 -0.91 -16.61
N ALA A 128 -3.61 0.32 -16.79
CA ALA A 128 -4.40 1.53 -16.96
C ALA A 128 -3.64 2.52 -17.88
N PRO A 129 -3.37 2.16 -19.15
CA PRO A 129 -2.55 2.97 -20.07
C PRO A 129 -3.12 4.38 -20.36
N GLU A 130 -4.39 4.61 -20.05
CA GLU A 130 -5.07 5.89 -20.09
C GLU A 130 -4.81 6.79 -18.87
N GLU A 131 -4.34 6.22 -17.76
CA GLU A 131 -3.99 6.97 -16.54
C GLU A 131 -2.53 7.45 -16.56
N ASP A 132 -2.26 8.55 -15.85
CA ASP A 132 -0.91 9.10 -15.72
C ASP A 132 -0.01 8.19 -14.86
N PRO A 133 1.08 7.62 -15.42
CA PRO A 133 2.03 6.82 -14.64
C PRO A 133 2.69 7.59 -13.50
N VAL A 134 2.84 8.92 -13.60
CA VAL A 134 3.42 9.73 -12.53
C VAL A 134 2.54 9.70 -11.29
N ARG A 135 1.22 9.79 -11.43
CA ARG A 135 0.27 9.67 -10.32
C ARG A 135 0.39 8.33 -9.60
N TRP A 136 0.49 7.23 -10.36
CA TRP A 136 0.72 5.89 -9.79
C TRP A 136 2.07 5.80 -9.08
N GLY A 137 3.11 6.37 -9.68
CA GLY A 137 4.42 6.48 -9.07
C GLY A 137 4.39 7.23 -7.73
N ILE A 138 3.69 8.35 -7.64
CA ILE A 138 3.53 9.12 -6.40
C ILE A 138 2.82 8.27 -5.32
N CYS A 139 1.78 7.52 -5.71
CA CYS A 139 1.08 6.60 -4.81
C CYS A 139 2.05 5.55 -4.22
N GLY A 140 2.87 4.93 -5.08
CA GLY A 140 3.91 3.98 -4.66
C GLY A 140 5.02 4.62 -3.83
N LEU A 141 5.44 5.84 -4.16
CA LEU A 141 6.49 6.57 -3.44
C LEU A 141 6.07 6.92 -2.00
N LEU A 142 4.78 7.21 -1.80
CA LEU A 142 4.23 7.69 -0.54
C LEU A 142 3.47 6.64 0.26
N HIS A 143 3.44 5.36 -0.12
CA HIS A 143 2.63 4.38 0.62
C HIS A 143 3.06 4.21 2.09
N ASP A 144 4.36 4.26 2.35
CA ASP A 144 5.00 4.00 3.65
C ASP A 144 5.77 5.18 4.25
N PHE A 145 5.60 6.39 3.70
CA PHE A 145 6.44 7.54 4.12
C PHE A 145 6.34 7.85 5.63
N ASP A 146 5.20 7.56 6.25
CA ASP A 146 4.93 7.78 7.67
C ASP A 146 5.39 6.61 8.56
N TYR A 147 5.68 5.44 7.99
CA TYR A 147 5.99 4.20 8.73
C TYR A 147 7.15 4.36 9.71
N GLU A 148 8.24 5.03 9.31
CA GLU A 148 9.43 5.20 10.16
C GLU A 148 9.14 5.93 11.47
N GLN A 149 8.19 6.87 11.46
CA GLN A 149 7.78 7.64 12.63
C GLN A 149 6.57 7.04 13.35
N TYR A 150 5.70 6.34 12.63
CA TYR A 150 4.41 5.84 13.12
C TYR A 150 4.20 4.35 12.82
N PRO A 151 5.10 3.44 13.26
CA PRO A 151 5.12 2.04 12.78
C PRO A 151 3.97 1.16 13.32
N ASN A 152 3.19 1.65 14.28
CA ASN A 152 2.12 0.86 14.89
C ASN A 152 0.91 0.77 13.95
N ALA A 153 0.24 -0.39 13.94
CA ALA A 153 -0.90 -0.65 13.05
C ALA A 153 -2.14 0.20 13.35
N ASP A 154 -2.22 0.84 14.52
CA ASP A 154 -3.24 1.84 14.87
C ASP A 154 -2.86 3.25 14.40
N GLN A 155 -1.66 3.45 13.86
CA GLN A 155 -1.14 4.75 13.41
C GLN A 155 -0.85 4.78 11.91
N HIS A 156 0.00 3.90 11.40
CA HIS A 156 0.25 3.80 9.95
C HIS A 156 -0.84 2.94 9.30
N PRO A 157 -1.34 3.26 8.09
CA PRO A 157 -1.10 4.48 7.30
C PRO A 157 -2.08 5.64 7.63
N TYR A 158 -2.84 5.57 8.73
CA TYR A 158 -3.84 6.60 9.09
C TYR A 158 -3.23 7.99 9.27
N VAL A 159 -2.08 8.09 9.95
CA VAL A 159 -1.36 9.35 10.16
C VAL A 159 -0.86 9.89 8.82
N GLY A 160 -0.25 9.05 7.98
CA GLY A 160 0.17 9.41 6.64
C GLY A 160 -0.98 9.93 5.78
N SER A 161 -2.12 9.24 5.77
CA SER A 161 -3.31 9.68 5.02
C SER A 161 -3.80 11.08 5.45
N LYS A 162 -3.77 11.38 6.75
CA LYS A 162 -4.11 12.71 7.26
C LYS A 162 -3.11 13.78 6.82
N ILE A 163 -1.81 13.48 6.88
CA ILE A 163 -0.74 14.39 6.43
C ILE A 163 -0.91 14.69 4.93
N LEU A 164 -1.18 13.66 4.12
CA LEU A 164 -1.39 13.82 2.69
C LEU A 164 -2.65 14.63 2.37
N GLU A 165 -3.70 14.50 3.17
CA GLU A 165 -4.91 15.32 3.06
C GLU A 165 -4.62 16.80 3.32
N GLU A 166 -3.94 17.11 4.42
CA GLU A 166 -3.52 18.47 4.78
C GLU A 166 -2.57 19.07 3.73
N ALA A 167 -1.73 18.23 3.11
CA ALA A 167 -0.85 18.63 2.02
C ALA A 167 -1.58 18.80 0.68
N GLY A 168 -2.84 18.38 0.55
CA GLY A 168 -3.66 18.54 -0.67
C GLY A 168 -3.49 17.43 -1.72
N PHE A 169 -3.19 16.20 -1.32
CA PHE A 169 -3.17 15.03 -2.20
C PHE A 169 -4.58 14.46 -2.44
N ASP A 170 -4.79 13.90 -3.64
CA ASP A 170 -6.11 13.46 -4.05
C ASP A 170 -6.67 12.32 -3.17
N PRO A 171 -7.99 12.33 -2.87
CA PRO A 171 -8.60 11.32 -1.99
C PRO A 171 -8.47 9.88 -2.50
N GLU A 172 -8.43 9.66 -3.81
CA GLU A 172 -8.31 8.32 -4.39
C GLU A 172 -6.92 7.73 -4.17
N LEU A 173 -5.86 8.52 -4.37
CA LEU A 173 -4.48 8.13 -4.04
C LEU A 173 -4.35 7.80 -2.56
N ARG A 174 -4.89 8.65 -1.68
CA ARG A 174 -4.89 8.39 -0.23
C ARG A 174 -5.67 7.13 0.12
N ARG A 175 -6.80 6.86 -0.54
CA ARG A 175 -7.57 5.61 -0.37
C ARG A 175 -6.77 4.39 -0.82
N ALA A 176 -6.05 4.47 -1.94
CA ALA A 176 -5.17 3.40 -2.40
C ALA A 176 -4.06 3.11 -1.38
N ILE A 177 -3.42 4.15 -0.83
CA ILE A 177 -2.45 4.03 0.25
C ILE A 177 -3.11 3.38 1.47
N MET A 178 -4.28 3.83 1.93
CA MET A 178 -4.96 3.17 3.05
C MET A 178 -5.21 1.67 2.79
N GLY A 179 -5.51 1.30 1.55
CA GLY A 179 -5.77 -0.08 1.13
C GLY A 179 -4.53 -0.97 1.03
N HIS A 180 -3.30 -0.43 1.06
CA HIS A 180 -2.09 -1.28 1.03
C HIS A 180 -1.94 -2.06 2.35
N ALA A 181 -2.39 -1.50 3.46
CA ALA A 181 -2.35 -2.10 4.77
C ALA A 181 -3.65 -2.90 5.06
N PRO A 182 -3.63 -4.25 5.11
CA PRO A 182 -4.86 -5.04 5.22
C PRO A 182 -5.68 -4.79 6.49
N TYR A 183 -5.02 -4.38 7.57
CA TYR A 183 -5.67 -4.12 8.86
C TYR A 183 -6.51 -2.83 8.88
N THR A 184 -6.44 -1.99 7.85
CA THR A 184 -7.34 -0.82 7.72
C THR A 184 -8.75 -1.19 7.33
N GLY A 185 -8.94 -2.36 6.72
CA GLY A 185 -10.22 -2.80 6.15
C GLY A 185 -10.68 -2.01 4.92
N VAL A 186 -9.88 -1.05 4.44
CA VAL A 186 -10.17 -0.27 3.23
C VAL A 186 -10.07 -1.19 2.01
N GLN A 187 -11.15 -1.23 1.22
CA GLN A 187 -11.22 -2.07 0.03
C GLN A 187 -10.33 -1.56 -1.09
N ARG A 188 -9.66 -2.47 -1.80
CA ARG A 188 -8.89 -2.20 -3.01
C ARG A 188 -9.78 -2.36 -4.24
N ASP A 189 -10.67 -1.40 -4.44
CA ASP A 189 -11.69 -1.39 -5.50
C ASP A 189 -11.20 -0.81 -6.84
N THR A 190 -10.05 -0.12 -6.84
CA THR A 190 -9.40 0.42 -8.05
C THR A 190 -8.22 -0.42 -8.53
N MET A 191 -7.84 -0.27 -9.80
CA MET A 191 -6.65 -0.95 -10.34
C MET A 191 -5.36 -0.45 -9.66
N MET A 192 -5.26 0.85 -9.36
CA MET A 192 -4.14 1.43 -8.62
C MET A 192 -3.98 0.79 -7.23
N ALA A 193 -5.07 0.65 -6.47
CA ALA A 193 -5.01 0.08 -5.12
C ALA A 193 -4.61 -1.41 -5.14
N LYS A 194 -5.12 -2.18 -6.12
CA LYS A 194 -4.73 -3.58 -6.32
C LYS A 194 -3.27 -3.72 -6.72
N ALA A 195 -2.80 -2.88 -7.64
CA ALA A 195 -1.41 -2.89 -8.09
C ALA A 195 -0.44 -2.49 -6.97
N LEU A 196 -0.77 -1.48 -6.17
CA LEU A 196 0.04 -1.07 -5.02
C LEU A 196 0.25 -2.24 -4.06
N PHE A 197 -0.84 -2.86 -3.62
CA PHE A 197 -0.79 -4.01 -2.72
C PHE A 197 -0.03 -5.21 -3.34
N ALA A 198 -0.19 -5.44 -4.64
CA ALA A 198 0.49 -6.54 -5.32
C ALA A 198 2.00 -6.33 -5.50
N CYS A 199 2.48 -5.09 -5.53
CA CYS A 199 3.89 -4.81 -5.80
C CYS A 199 4.71 -4.45 -4.56
N ASP A 200 4.11 -3.90 -3.50
CA ASP A 200 4.81 -3.43 -2.30
C ASP A 200 5.71 -4.51 -1.66
N GLU A 201 5.12 -5.52 -1.02
CA GLU A 201 5.87 -6.62 -0.37
C GLU A 201 6.78 -7.37 -1.37
N LEU A 202 6.37 -7.44 -2.64
CA LEU A 202 7.16 -8.08 -3.69
C LEU A 202 8.45 -7.28 -4.02
N CYS A 203 8.41 -5.95 -4.01
CA CYS A 203 9.60 -5.11 -4.20
C CYS A 203 10.61 -5.32 -3.07
N GLY A 204 10.14 -5.35 -1.81
CA GLY A 204 10.96 -5.67 -0.65
C GLY A 204 11.56 -7.08 -0.74
N PHE A 205 10.76 -8.05 -1.18
CA PHE A 205 11.23 -9.43 -1.34
C PHE A 205 12.28 -9.60 -2.44
N LEU A 206 12.09 -8.96 -3.60
CA LEU A 206 13.05 -8.96 -4.71
C LEU A 206 14.37 -8.31 -4.29
N THR A 207 14.31 -7.21 -3.55
CA THR A 207 15.49 -6.55 -2.96
C THR A 207 16.25 -7.52 -2.04
N ALA A 208 15.54 -8.21 -1.14
CA ALA A 208 16.17 -9.22 -0.28
C ALA A 208 16.82 -10.35 -1.09
N CYS A 209 16.16 -10.80 -2.17
CA CYS A 209 16.69 -11.85 -3.06
C CYS A 209 17.96 -11.42 -3.80
N ALA A 210 18.04 -10.15 -4.20
CA ALA A 210 19.22 -9.57 -4.82
C ALA A 210 20.38 -9.46 -3.81
N LEU A 211 20.13 -8.97 -2.60
CA LEU A 211 21.16 -8.75 -1.57
C LEU A 211 21.86 -10.03 -1.08
N VAL A 212 21.25 -11.20 -1.28
CA VAL A 212 21.88 -12.50 -0.96
C VAL A 212 22.61 -13.14 -2.15
N GLN A 213 22.56 -12.55 -3.34
CA GLN A 213 23.42 -12.96 -4.44
C GLN A 213 24.87 -12.54 -4.15
N PRO A 214 25.88 -13.30 -4.61
CA PRO A 214 27.28 -12.88 -4.50
C PRO A 214 27.55 -11.50 -5.12
N SER A 215 26.91 -11.19 -6.25
CA SER A 215 26.98 -9.89 -6.94
C SER A 215 26.19 -8.78 -6.25
N LYS A 216 25.23 -9.13 -5.38
CA LYS A 216 24.21 -8.22 -4.84
C LYS A 216 23.36 -7.51 -5.91
N SER A 217 23.32 -8.06 -7.13
CA SER A 217 22.60 -7.49 -8.27
C SER A 217 21.21 -8.12 -8.45
N LEU A 218 20.24 -7.30 -8.84
CA LEU A 218 18.90 -7.77 -9.22
C LEU A 218 18.92 -8.54 -10.55
N ALA A 219 19.92 -8.28 -11.41
CA ALA A 219 20.06 -8.96 -12.70
C ALA A 219 20.19 -10.49 -12.54
N ASP A 220 20.85 -10.93 -11.48
CA ASP A 220 21.09 -12.36 -11.20
C ASP A 220 19.90 -13.09 -10.54
N VAL A 221 18.88 -12.34 -10.12
CA VAL A 221 17.68 -12.92 -9.48
C VAL A 221 16.78 -13.52 -10.57
N LYS A 222 16.45 -14.81 -10.50
CA LYS A 222 15.57 -15.48 -11.47
C LYS A 222 14.13 -15.58 -10.91
N PRO A 223 13.07 -15.28 -11.67
CA PRO A 223 11.68 -15.36 -11.16
C PRO A 223 11.32 -16.72 -10.51
N ALA A 224 11.72 -17.82 -11.15
CA ALA A 224 11.51 -19.16 -10.59
C ALA A 224 12.23 -19.39 -9.25
N SER A 225 13.40 -18.78 -9.02
CA SER A 225 14.09 -18.89 -7.73
C SER A 225 13.42 -18.05 -6.64
N VAL A 226 12.88 -16.88 -6.99
CA VAL A 226 12.04 -16.05 -6.10
C VAL A 226 10.80 -16.83 -5.67
N ARG A 227 10.07 -17.44 -6.61
CA ARG A 227 8.90 -18.26 -6.33
C ARG A 227 9.20 -19.42 -5.39
N LYS A 228 10.35 -20.08 -5.56
CA LYS A 228 10.82 -21.11 -4.61
C LYS A 228 11.14 -20.51 -3.24
N LYS A 229 11.82 -19.36 -3.21
CA LYS A 229 12.23 -18.67 -1.99
C LYS A 229 11.04 -18.17 -1.16
N LEU A 230 9.90 -17.84 -1.77
CA LEU A 230 8.67 -17.50 -1.04
C LEU A 230 8.18 -18.61 -0.10
N LYS A 231 8.60 -19.87 -0.31
CA LYS A 231 8.28 -21.00 0.58
C LYS A 231 9.17 -21.06 1.83
N ASP A 232 10.32 -20.38 1.80
CA ASP A 232 11.23 -20.27 2.93
C ASP A 232 10.77 -19.15 3.87
N LYS A 233 10.13 -19.53 4.96
CA LYS A 233 9.62 -18.58 5.97
C LYS A 233 10.72 -17.94 6.82
N ALA A 234 11.94 -18.50 6.82
CA ALA A 234 13.06 -17.93 7.58
C ALA A 234 13.79 -16.85 6.79
N PHE A 235 13.76 -16.91 5.46
CA PHE A 235 14.28 -15.87 4.59
C PHE A 235 13.35 -14.64 4.60
N ALA A 236 13.92 -13.43 4.70
CA ALA A 236 13.19 -12.16 4.67
C ALA A 236 11.92 -12.15 5.56
N ARG A 237 12.08 -12.53 6.84
CA ARG A 237 10.98 -12.72 7.81
C ARG A 237 10.02 -11.53 7.95
N SER A 238 10.51 -10.32 7.72
CA SER A 238 9.70 -9.10 7.80
C SER A 238 8.68 -8.97 6.66
N VAL A 239 8.92 -9.63 5.52
CA VAL A 239 8.08 -9.52 4.34
C VAL A 239 6.93 -10.52 4.45
N ARG A 240 5.68 -10.06 4.30
CA ARG A 240 4.48 -10.89 4.44
C ARG A 240 4.18 -11.68 3.17
N ARG A 241 4.37 -13.01 3.23
CA ARG A 241 4.15 -13.91 2.08
C ARG A 241 2.70 -13.93 1.61
N ASP A 242 1.75 -13.91 2.54
CA ASP A 242 0.32 -13.93 2.23
C ASP A 242 -0.07 -12.70 1.42
N ASP A 243 0.53 -11.54 1.68
CA ASP A 243 0.22 -10.30 0.98
C ASP A 243 0.73 -10.37 -0.48
N ILE A 244 1.88 -11.02 -0.72
CA ILE A 244 2.38 -11.29 -2.09
C ILE A 244 1.42 -12.23 -2.85
N TYR A 245 0.94 -13.30 -2.22
CA TYR A 245 0.01 -14.25 -2.86
C TYR A 245 -1.37 -13.62 -3.13
N ASN A 246 -1.90 -12.91 -2.13
CA ASN A 246 -3.19 -12.25 -2.23
C ASN A 246 -3.13 -11.11 -3.24
N GLY A 247 -2.04 -10.34 -3.27
CA GLY A 247 -1.83 -9.28 -4.24
C GLY A 247 -1.87 -9.77 -5.68
N ALA A 248 -1.15 -10.85 -6.01
CA ALA A 248 -1.22 -11.45 -7.34
C ALA A 248 -2.64 -11.96 -7.68
N THR A 249 -3.32 -12.57 -6.71
CA THR A 249 -4.69 -13.08 -6.88
C THR A 249 -5.70 -11.95 -7.13
N GLU A 250 -5.64 -10.88 -6.34
CA GLU A 250 -6.53 -9.72 -6.44
C GLU A 250 -6.31 -8.91 -7.72
N LEU A 251 -5.05 -8.84 -8.18
CA LEU A 251 -4.69 -8.25 -9.46
C LEU A 251 -5.05 -9.15 -10.65
N GLY A 252 -5.35 -10.43 -10.42
CA GLY A 252 -5.77 -11.39 -11.43
C GLY A 252 -4.64 -11.88 -12.33
N VAL A 253 -3.42 -12.03 -11.79
CA VAL A 253 -2.21 -12.40 -12.55
C VAL A 253 -1.56 -13.66 -12.01
N ASP A 254 -0.84 -14.40 -12.86
CA ASP A 254 0.04 -15.45 -12.37
C ASP A 254 1.19 -14.85 -11.54
N LEU A 255 1.52 -15.52 -10.44
CA LEU A 255 2.54 -15.04 -9.51
C LEU A 255 3.93 -14.96 -10.15
N GLU A 256 4.32 -15.94 -10.97
CA GLU A 256 5.63 -15.97 -11.59
C GLU A 256 5.75 -14.91 -12.68
N GLU A 257 4.69 -14.70 -13.46
CA GLU A 257 4.59 -13.60 -14.41
C GLU A 257 4.68 -12.24 -13.71
N HIS A 258 4.01 -12.08 -12.57
CA HIS A 258 4.06 -10.85 -11.77
C HIS A 258 5.45 -10.60 -11.17
N ILE A 259 6.10 -11.64 -10.63
CA ILE A 259 7.50 -11.56 -10.18
C ILE A 259 8.41 -11.11 -11.32
N SER A 260 8.27 -11.71 -12.51
CA SER A 260 9.06 -11.35 -13.69
C SER A 260 8.83 -9.90 -14.10
N PHE A 261 7.57 -9.47 -14.11
CA PHE A 261 7.16 -8.11 -14.46
C PHE A 261 7.73 -7.06 -13.50
N ILE A 262 7.55 -7.24 -12.19
CA ILE A 262 8.08 -6.30 -11.19
C ILE A 262 9.61 -6.29 -11.21
N ARG A 263 10.25 -7.45 -11.33
CA ARG A 263 11.71 -7.52 -11.49
C ARG A 263 12.19 -6.68 -12.69
N GLN A 264 11.53 -6.81 -13.84
CA GLN A 264 11.90 -6.05 -15.03
C GLN A 264 11.75 -4.54 -14.82
N ALA A 265 10.67 -4.11 -14.16
CA ALA A 265 10.47 -2.70 -13.82
C ALA A 265 11.58 -2.16 -12.91
N LEU A 266 11.99 -2.94 -11.90
CA LEU A 266 13.04 -2.54 -10.96
C LEU A 266 14.45 -2.51 -11.59
N LEU A 267 14.71 -3.33 -12.62
CA LEU A 267 15.99 -3.31 -13.33
C LEU A 267 16.27 -1.93 -13.98
N GLU A 268 15.23 -1.21 -14.40
CA GLU A 268 15.36 0.14 -14.99
C GLU A 268 15.98 1.16 -14.02
N ILE A 269 15.85 0.94 -12.71
CA ILE A 269 16.36 1.82 -11.67
C ILE A 269 17.36 1.13 -10.74
N ALA A 270 17.88 -0.04 -11.11
CA ALA A 270 18.71 -0.88 -10.26
C ALA A 270 19.89 -0.11 -9.62
N SER A 271 20.53 0.79 -10.38
CA SER A 271 21.60 1.66 -9.87
C SER A 271 21.12 2.60 -8.75
N GLN A 272 19.92 3.17 -8.88
CA GLN A 272 19.37 4.12 -7.90
C GLN A 272 19.00 3.44 -6.58
N ILE A 273 18.51 2.20 -6.65
CA ILE A 273 18.18 1.39 -5.48
C ILE A 273 19.36 0.55 -4.95
N GLY A 274 20.53 0.66 -5.58
CA GLY A 274 21.78 0.01 -5.16
C GLY A 274 21.82 -1.50 -5.42
N LEU A 275 21.18 -1.96 -6.51
CA LEU A 275 21.07 -3.35 -6.96
C LEU A 275 21.53 -3.55 -8.42
N ALA A 276 22.39 -2.67 -8.94
CA ALA A 276 22.97 -2.79 -10.29
C ALA A 276 23.84 -4.05 -10.41
#